data_AF-A0A4Q5SQR5-F1
#
_entry.id   AF-A0A4Q5SQR5-F1
#
_cell.length_a   1.000
_cell.length_b   1.000
_cell.length_c   1.000
_cell.angle_alpha   90.00
_cell.angle_beta   90.00
_cell.angle_gamma   90.00
#
_symmetry.space_group_name_H-M   'P 1'
#
loop_
_entity.id
_entity.type
_entity.pdbx_description
1 polymer ?
#
loop_
_entity_poly.entity_id
_entity_poly.type
_entity_poly.pdbx_seq_one_letter_code
_entity_poly.pdbx_strand_id
1 'polypeptide(L)'
;MESLREKYKHINGWGIDADPENEPTYPMKHYTGDDHQRIHYDRPTLQPLSVELLKSNERPNVSAVFGTSTPPSGLSGAIRRYAFKYSEGSFGHWLPLIFADRVNVIEGYLDDFSKGTIPNIFAEHGWKAEWKHAPWHLVRKVATTAAVIAAAAWLLSGDKKKKSFS
;
A
#
# COMPACT_ATOMS: atom_id res chain seq x y z
N MET A 1 20.90 13.15 41.76
CA MET A 1 20.33 11.82 41.40
C MET A 1 20.00 10.99 42.63
N GLU A 2 20.85 10.95 43.67
CA GLU A 2 20.63 10.13 44.88
C GLU A 2 19.32 10.45 45.63
N SER A 3 18.96 11.72 45.78
CA SER A 3 17.74 12.15 46.48
C SER A 3 16.43 11.70 45.81
N LEU A 4 16.44 11.47 44.48
CA LEU A 4 15.28 10.96 43.74
C LEU A 4 15.18 9.44 43.87
N ARG A 5 16.32 8.73 43.83
CA ARG A 5 16.36 7.27 43.99
C ARG A 5 15.82 6.85 45.35
N GLU A 6 16.12 7.61 46.39
CA GLU A 6 15.62 7.36 47.74
C GLU A 6 14.12 7.62 47.89
N LYS A 7 13.61 8.71 47.29
CA LYS A 7 12.18 9.07 47.30
C LYS A 7 11.28 8.03 46.62
N TYR A 8 11.77 7.36 45.59
CA TYR A 8 10.99 6.41 44.78
C TYR A 8 11.41 4.94 44.96
N LYS A 9 12.15 4.63 46.03
CA LYS A 9 12.62 3.28 46.36
C LYS A 9 11.50 2.23 46.52
N HIS A 10 10.26 2.69 46.77
CA HIS A 10 9.07 1.85 46.87
C HIS A 10 8.56 1.33 45.51
N ILE A 11 8.99 1.93 44.39
CA ILE A 11 8.68 1.47 43.04
C ILE A 11 9.79 0.52 42.62
N ASN A 12 9.45 -0.77 42.51
CA ASN A 12 10.40 -1.79 42.04
C ASN A 12 10.87 -1.45 40.61
N GLY A 13 12.19 -1.30 40.41
CA GLY A 13 12.77 -0.93 39.12
C GLY A 13 12.91 0.58 38.85
N TRP A 14 12.59 1.46 39.81
CA TRP A 14 12.76 2.90 39.60
C TRP A 14 14.22 3.30 39.41
N GLY A 15 14.51 3.99 38.31
CA GLY A 15 15.85 4.49 37.97
C GLY A 15 16.80 3.42 37.41
N ILE A 16 16.31 2.24 37.03
CA ILE A 16 17.13 1.21 36.37
C ILE A 16 17.64 1.65 35.00
N ASP A 17 16.82 2.41 34.27
CA ASP A 17 17.16 3.02 32.96
C ASP A 17 17.77 4.43 33.10
N ALA A 18 18.01 4.91 34.33
CA ALA A 18 18.54 6.25 34.60
C ALA A 18 20.07 6.30 34.71
N ASP A 19 20.73 5.15 34.62
CA ASP A 19 22.18 5.06 34.53
C ASP A 19 22.61 5.46 33.11
N PRO A 20 23.39 6.56 32.94
CA PRO A 20 23.86 7.00 31.63
C PRO A 20 24.76 5.97 30.93
N GLU A 21 25.35 5.03 31.67
CA GLU A 21 26.22 3.98 31.14
C GLU A 21 25.43 2.71 30.78
N ASN A 22 24.18 2.59 31.21
CA ASN A 22 23.31 1.44 30.97
C ASN A 22 22.59 1.52 29.62
N GLU A 23 23.34 1.83 28.55
CA GLU A 23 22.86 1.58 27.19
C GLU A 23 23.22 0.15 26.77
N PRO A 24 22.32 -0.60 26.12
CA PRO A 24 22.58 -1.97 25.67
C PRO A 24 23.72 -2.09 24.63
N THR A 25 24.28 -0.95 24.21
CA THR A 25 25.38 -0.84 23.23
C THR A 25 26.69 -0.34 23.83
N TYR A 26 26.77 -0.15 25.14
CA TYR A 26 28.03 0.12 25.84
C TYR A 26 28.91 -1.15 25.89
N PRO A 27 30.24 -1.08 25.67
CA PRO A 27 31.08 0.09 25.37
C PRO A 27 31.33 0.34 23.87
N MET A 28 30.64 -0.39 22.98
CA MET A 28 30.93 -0.37 21.53
C MET A 28 30.50 0.92 20.82
N LYS A 29 29.52 1.64 21.38
CA LYS A 29 28.96 2.86 20.79
C LYS A 29 29.63 4.11 21.38
N HIS A 30 30.23 4.93 20.53
CA HIS A 30 30.71 6.25 20.90
C HIS A 30 29.52 7.20 21.09
N TYR A 31 29.19 7.47 22.36
CA TYR A 31 28.10 8.36 22.72
C TYR A 31 28.40 9.82 22.31
N THR A 32 27.56 10.40 21.46
CA THR A 32 27.71 11.78 20.96
C THR A 32 26.80 12.80 21.64
N GLY A 33 26.01 12.39 22.65
CA GLY A 33 25.05 13.26 23.36
C GLY A 33 23.76 13.57 22.59
N ASP A 34 23.71 13.26 21.29
CA ASP A 34 22.55 13.49 20.41
C ASP A 34 21.43 12.46 20.63
N ASP A 35 21.76 11.28 21.17
CA ASP A 35 20.82 10.19 21.38
C ASP A 35 19.66 10.50 22.31
N HIS A 36 19.81 11.47 23.23
CA HIS A 36 18.72 11.93 24.10
C HIS A 36 18.06 13.23 23.62
N GLN A 37 18.57 13.87 22.55
CA GLN A 37 17.96 15.07 21.97
C GLN A 37 16.77 14.76 21.05
N ARG A 38 16.33 13.50 20.97
CA ARG A 38 15.16 13.03 20.19
C ARG A 38 13.87 13.80 20.50
N ILE A 39 13.78 14.41 21.69
CA ILE A 39 12.62 15.20 22.14
C ILE A 39 12.58 16.59 21.47
N HIS A 40 13.74 17.14 21.08
CA HIS A 40 13.89 18.45 20.45
C HIS A 40 14.23 18.34 18.95
N TYR A 41 13.61 17.36 18.27
CA TYR A 41 13.80 17.19 16.84
C TYR A 41 12.93 18.19 16.05
N ASP A 42 13.58 19.09 15.32
CA ASP A 42 12.92 19.97 14.36
C ASP A 42 12.45 19.16 13.15
N ARG A 43 11.15 19.22 12.85
CA ARG A 43 10.59 18.52 11.71
C ARG A 43 11.13 19.12 10.40
N PRO A 44 11.53 18.29 9.43
CA PRO A 44 11.96 18.77 8.13
C PRO A 44 10.81 19.48 7.41
N THR A 45 11.17 20.43 6.53
CA THR A 45 10.20 21.13 5.68
C THR A 45 9.44 20.16 4.80
N LEU A 46 8.12 20.30 4.73
CA LEU A 46 7.27 19.44 3.93
C LEU A 46 7.36 19.80 2.44
N GLN A 47 7.38 18.78 1.58
CA GLN A 47 7.22 18.95 0.14
C GLN A 47 5.83 19.56 -0.20
N PRO A 48 5.70 20.44 -1.21
CA PRO A 48 4.41 20.96 -1.64
C PRO A 48 3.47 19.84 -2.13
N LEU A 49 2.22 19.88 -1.69
CA LEU A 49 1.15 19.00 -2.20
C LEU A 49 0.68 19.47 -3.57
N SER A 50 1.17 18.82 -4.63
CA SER A 50 0.75 19.06 -6.02
C SER A 50 -0.34 18.10 -6.51
N VAL A 51 -0.52 16.97 -5.82
CA VAL A 51 -1.43 15.89 -6.21
C VAL A 51 -2.27 15.44 -5.02
N GLU A 52 -3.41 14.81 -5.30
CA GLU A 52 -4.22 14.18 -4.27
C GLU A 52 -3.44 13.04 -3.60
N LEU A 53 -3.19 13.18 -2.29
CA LEU A 53 -2.52 12.17 -1.48
C LEU A 53 -3.53 11.50 -0.55
N LEU A 54 -3.68 10.19 -0.71
CA LEU A 54 -4.47 9.38 0.21
C LEU A 54 -3.60 9.01 1.40
N LYS A 55 -4.10 9.29 2.59
CA LYS A 55 -3.37 9.13 3.84
C LYS A 55 -4.16 8.27 4.81
N SER A 56 -3.43 7.65 5.72
CA SER A 56 -3.99 6.88 6.82
C SER A 56 -5.00 7.72 7.62
N ASN A 57 -6.12 7.10 8.01
CA ASN A 57 -7.07 7.72 8.94
C ASN A 57 -6.48 7.83 10.37
N GLU A 58 -5.52 7.00 10.72
CA GLU A 58 -4.83 7.00 12.02
C GLU A 58 -3.72 8.04 12.10
N ARG A 59 -3.15 8.41 10.94
CA ARG A 59 -2.03 9.36 10.84
C ARG A 59 -2.36 10.45 9.83
N PRO A 60 -3.01 11.54 10.24
CA PRO A 60 -3.44 12.60 9.33
C PRO A 60 -2.29 13.49 8.81
N ASN A 61 -1.10 13.36 9.40
CA ASN A 61 0.09 14.10 8.98
C ASN A 61 0.71 13.46 7.74
N VAL A 62 1.08 14.29 6.78
CA VAL A 62 1.81 13.85 5.59
C VAL A 62 3.29 13.69 5.91
N SER A 63 3.94 12.72 5.28
CA SER A 63 5.40 12.58 5.33
C SER A 63 6.06 13.77 4.63
N ALA A 64 7.29 14.11 5.01
CA ALA A 64 8.03 15.21 4.41
C ALA A 64 8.26 15.03 2.90
N VAL A 65 8.41 13.78 2.47
CA VAL A 65 8.50 13.35 1.07
C VAL A 65 7.47 12.25 0.84
N PHE A 66 6.76 12.29 -0.29
CA PHE A 66 5.76 11.31 -0.69
C PHE A 66 5.83 11.04 -2.19
N GLY A 67 5.38 9.85 -2.61
CA GLY A 67 5.34 9.46 -4.01
C GLY A 67 4.24 10.20 -4.78
N THR A 68 4.56 10.77 -5.93
CA THR A 68 3.61 11.52 -6.79
C THR A 68 3.39 10.87 -8.16
N SER A 69 4.01 9.71 -8.43
CA SER A 69 4.04 9.10 -9.78
C SER A 69 2.69 8.58 -10.26
N THR A 70 1.80 8.18 -9.35
CA THR A 70 0.51 7.57 -9.66
C THR A 70 -0.59 8.18 -8.79
N PRO A 71 -1.02 9.42 -9.11
CA PRO A 71 -2.12 10.04 -8.39
C PRO A 71 -3.42 9.22 -8.59
N PRO A 72 -4.31 9.17 -7.58
CA PRO A 72 -5.57 8.43 -7.69
C PRO A 72 -6.49 9.07 -8.75
N SER A 73 -6.64 8.40 -9.90
CA SER A 73 -7.49 8.83 -11.01
C SER A 73 -8.52 7.77 -11.39
N GLY A 74 -9.60 8.18 -12.06
CA GLY A 74 -10.61 7.26 -12.59
C GLY A 74 -11.38 6.48 -11.52
N LEU A 75 -11.89 5.31 -11.93
CA LEU A 75 -12.58 4.34 -11.08
C LEU A 75 -11.62 3.70 -10.09
N SER A 76 -10.40 3.35 -10.50
CA SER A 76 -9.40 2.81 -9.57
C SER A 76 -9.08 3.81 -8.45
N GLY A 77 -8.96 5.09 -8.76
CA GLY A 77 -8.83 6.18 -7.79
C GLY A 77 -10.02 6.28 -6.84
N ALA A 78 -11.25 6.15 -7.34
CA ALA A 78 -12.44 6.14 -6.49
C ALA A 78 -12.46 4.95 -5.50
N ILE A 79 -12.03 3.77 -5.95
CA ILE A 79 -11.90 2.59 -5.09
C ILE A 79 -10.81 2.81 -4.03
N ARG A 80 -9.67 3.41 -4.40
CA ARG A 80 -8.64 3.79 -3.42
C ARG A 80 -9.19 4.79 -2.40
N ARG A 81 -9.88 5.86 -2.83
CA ARG A 81 -10.54 6.81 -1.89
C ARG A 81 -11.50 6.12 -0.93
N TYR A 82 -12.20 5.08 -1.37
CA TYR A 82 -13.06 4.27 -0.51
C TYR A 82 -12.23 3.44 0.49
N ALA A 83 -11.16 2.80 0.05
CA ALA A 83 -10.26 2.00 0.88
C ALA A 83 -9.68 2.80 2.06
N PHE A 84 -9.23 4.03 1.81
CA PHE A 84 -8.63 4.92 2.81
C PHE A 84 -9.62 5.47 3.85
N LYS A 85 -10.92 5.18 3.74
CA LYS A 85 -11.88 5.44 4.82
C LYS A 85 -11.79 4.42 5.96
N TYR A 86 -11.25 3.23 5.69
CA TYR A 86 -11.08 2.15 6.66
C TYR A 86 -9.69 2.19 7.29
N SER A 87 -9.57 1.69 8.53
CA SER A 87 -8.28 1.51 9.22
C SER A 87 -7.40 0.50 8.48
N GLU A 88 -6.09 0.71 8.53
CA GLU A 88 -5.07 -0.17 7.94
C GLU A 88 -5.11 -1.60 8.51
N GLY A 89 -5.71 -1.82 9.67
CA GLY A 89 -5.92 -3.17 10.22
C GLY A 89 -7.09 -3.93 9.59
N SER A 90 -7.92 -3.27 8.78
CA SER A 90 -9.16 -3.85 8.26
C SER A 90 -9.01 -4.44 6.85
N PHE A 91 -9.68 -5.56 6.59
CA PHE A 91 -9.86 -6.07 5.23
C PHE A 91 -10.57 -5.07 4.31
N GLY A 92 -11.38 -4.17 4.85
CA GLY A 92 -12.03 -3.09 4.10
C GLY A 92 -11.04 -2.07 3.52
N HIS A 93 -9.81 -2.01 4.04
CA HIS A 93 -8.73 -1.21 3.47
C HIS A 93 -7.99 -1.97 2.36
N TRP A 94 -7.54 -3.19 2.66
CA TRP A 94 -6.65 -3.92 1.75
C TRP A 94 -7.34 -4.55 0.54
N LEU A 95 -8.53 -5.14 0.71
CA LEU A 95 -9.21 -5.81 -0.41
C LEU A 95 -9.57 -4.84 -1.53
N PRO A 96 -10.11 -3.63 -1.25
CA PRO A 96 -10.36 -2.66 -2.30
C PRO A 96 -9.08 -2.14 -2.95
N LEU A 97 -7.95 -2.01 -2.23
CA LEU A 97 -6.68 -1.60 -2.84
C LEU A 97 -6.19 -2.60 -3.89
N ILE A 98 -6.18 -3.90 -3.55
CA ILE A 98 -5.79 -4.97 -4.49
C ILE A 98 -6.71 -4.96 -5.71
N PHE A 99 -8.01 -4.75 -5.48
CA PHE A 99 -8.97 -4.64 -6.58
C PHE A 99 -8.74 -3.39 -7.44
N ALA A 100 -8.46 -2.25 -6.82
CA ALA A 100 -8.16 -1.00 -7.51
C ALA A 100 -6.96 -1.13 -8.45
N ASP A 101 -5.92 -1.89 -8.06
CA ASP A 101 -4.76 -2.14 -8.92
C ASP A 101 -5.13 -2.93 -10.18
N ARG A 102 -6.06 -3.89 -10.08
CA ARG A 102 -6.57 -4.62 -11.26
C ARG A 102 -7.42 -3.73 -12.15
N VAL A 103 -8.25 -2.88 -11.55
CA VAL A 103 -9.07 -1.90 -12.30
C VAL A 103 -8.17 -0.90 -13.03
N ASN A 104 -7.12 -0.40 -12.39
CA ASN A 104 -6.20 0.57 -12.97
C ASN A 104 -5.50 0.04 -14.24
N VAL A 105 -5.15 -1.25 -14.25
CA VAL A 105 -4.58 -1.90 -15.44
C VAL A 105 -5.60 -1.94 -16.60
N ILE A 106 -6.86 -2.27 -16.31
CA ILE A 106 -7.93 -2.30 -17.31
C ILE A 106 -8.21 -0.88 -17.84
N GLU A 107 -8.23 0.12 -16.94
CA GLU A 107 -8.36 1.53 -17.32
C GLU A 107 -7.23 1.97 -18.25
N GLY A 108 -5.99 1.59 -17.96
CA GLY A 108 -4.84 1.85 -18.82
C GLY A 108 -5.00 1.24 -20.22
N TYR A 109 -5.42 -0.03 -20.31
CA TYR A 109 -5.67 -0.66 -21.61
C TYR A 109 -6.79 0.02 -22.41
N LEU A 110 -7.86 0.46 -21.74
CA LEU A 110 -8.95 1.18 -22.39
C LEU A 110 -8.51 2.57 -22.88
N ASP A 111 -7.69 3.27 -22.09
CA ASP A 111 -7.14 4.58 -22.44
C ASP A 111 -6.15 4.47 -23.62
N ASP A 112 -5.26 3.47 -23.62
CA ASP A 112 -4.34 3.18 -24.72
C ASP A 112 -5.09 2.85 -26.01
N PHE A 113 -6.14 2.03 -25.92
CA PHE A 113 -7.00 1.70 -27.04
C PHE A 113 -7.75 2.94 -27.57
N SER A 114 -8.27 3.80 -26.68
CA SER A 114 -8.92 5.06 -27.05
C SER A 114 -7.96 6.04 -27.73
N LYS A 115 -6.67 6.00 -27.37
CA LYS A 115 -5.62 6.82 -27.98
C LYS A 115 -5.09 6.22 -29.29
N GLY A 116 -5.67 5.11 -29.76
CA GLY A 116 -5.26 4.43 -31.00
C GLY A 116 -3.89 3.75 -30.91
N THR A 117 -3.32 3.64 -29.71
CA THR A 117 -2.06 2.94 -29.50
C THR A 117 -2.41 1.48 -29.22
N ILE A 118 -2.30 0.63 -30.24
CA ILE A 118 -2.39 -0.82 -30.04
C ILE A 118 -0.98 -1.27 -29.65
N PRO A 119 -0.68 -1.51 -28.36
CA PRO A 119 0.59 -2.10 -27.98
C PRO A 119 0.78 -3.40 -28.77
N ASN A 120 1.99 -3.65 -29.24
CA ASN A 120 2.29 -4.88 -29.98
C ASN A 120 2.44 -6.05 -29.00
N ILE A 121 1.38 -6.33 -28.24
CA ILE A 121 1.31 -7.35 -27.18
C ILE A 121 1.75 -8.70 -27.75
N PHE A 122 1.42 -8.99 -29.01
CA PHE A 122 1.83 -10.22 -29.68
C PHE A 122 3.35 -10.36 -29.86
N ALA A 123 4.08 -9.26 -30.06
CA ALA A 123 5.53 -9.26 -30.19
C ALA A 123 6.23 -9.19 -28.82
N GLU A 124 5.69 -8.42 -27.87
CA GLU A 124 6.31 -8.16 -26.57
C GLU A 124 6.05 -9.26 -25.52
N HIS A 125 4.88 -9.91 -25.53
CA HIS A 125 4.57 -11.00 -24.59
C HIS A 125 5.12 -12.36 -25.04
N GLY A 126 5.85 -12.44 -26.16
CA GLY A 126 6.45 -13.68 -26.64
C GLY A 126 5.43 -14.75 -27.06
N TRP A 127 4.18 -14.38 -27.30
CA TRP A 127 3.12 -15.33 -27.71
C TRP A 127 3.44 -16.05 -29.02
N LYS A 128 4.20 -15.42 -29.93
CA LYS A 128 4.74 -16.10 -31.11
C LYS A 128 5.68 -17.26 -30.74
N ALA A 129 6.49 -17.09 -29.70
CA ALA A 129 7.39 -18.13 -29.21
C ALA A 129 6.61 -19.21 -28.45
N GLU A 130 5.67 -18.84 -27.57
CA GLU A 130 4.82 -19.81 -26.87
C GLU A 130 3.96 -20.63 -27.86
N TRP A 131 3.42 -20.02 -28.92
CA TRP A 131 2.68 -20.76 -29.95
C TRP A 131 3.56 -21.74 -30.72
N LYS A 132 4.81 -21.38 -30.99
CA LYS A 132 5.76 -22.23 -31.72
C LYS A 132 6.29 -23.39 -30.88
N HIS A 133 6.55 -23.16 -29.59
CA HIS A 133 7.21 -24.14 -28.72
C HIS A 133 6.24 -24.89 -27.80
N ALA A 134 5.08 -24.31 -27.47
CA ALA A 134 4.15 -24.84 -26.47
C ALA A 134 2.68 -24.39 -26.70
N PRO A 135 2.09 -24.61 -27.89
CA PRO A 135 0.76 -24.08 -28.24
C PRO A 135 -0.33 -24.57 -27.28
N TRP A 136 -0.23 -25.80 -26.79
CA TRP A 136 -1.18 -26.36 -25.81
C TRP A 136 -1.21 -25.59 -24.49
N HIS A 137 -0.05 -25.15 -23.98
CA HIS A 137 0.03 -24.39 -22.74
C HIS A 137 -0.62 -23.02 -22.90
N LEU A 138 -0.41 -22.37 -24.05
CA LEU A 138 -1.05 -21.11 -24.38
C LEU A 138 -2.57 -21.26 -24.47
N VAL A 139 -3.07 -22.25 -25.22
CA VAL A 139 -4.51 -22.51 -25.34
C VAL A 139 -5.15 -22.78 -23.98
N ARG A 140 -4.52 -23.62 -23.14
CA ARG A 140 -5.00 -23.90 -21.78
C ARG A 140 -5.05 -22.63 -20.93
N LYS A 141 -3.98 -21.81 -20.92
CA LYS A 141 -3.94 -20.53 -20.18
C LYS A 141 -5.07 -19.60 -20.60
N VAL A 142 -5.26 -19.43 -21.92
CA VAL A 142 -6.32 -18.57 -22.46
C VAL A 142 -7.69 -19.10 -22.08
N ALA A 143 -7.94 -20.40 -22.26
CA ALA A 143 -9.21 -21.04 -21.92
C ALA A 143 -9.54 -20.92 -20.43
N THR A 144 -8.59 -21.19 -19.53
CA THR A 144 -8.80 -21.05 -18.09
C THR A 144 -9.08 -19.61 -17.69
N THR A 145 -8.36 -18.65 -18.28
CA THR A 145 -8.54 -17.23 -17.98
C THR A 145 -9.92 -16.76 -18.44
N ALA A 146 -10.31 -17.11 -19.66
CA ALA A 146 -11.65 -16.80 -20.20
C ALA A 146 -12.77 -17.44 -19.36
N ALA A 147 -12.60 -18.69 -18.92
CA ALA A 147 -13.58 -19.38 -18.09
C ALA A 147 -13.76 -18.69 -16.72
N VAL A 148 -12.67 -18.26 -16.07
CA VAL A 148 -12.74 -17.54 -14.79
C VAL A 148 -13.43 -16.19 -14.95
N ILE A 149 -13.09 -15.43 -16.00
CA ILE A 149 -13.73 -14.14 -16.29
C ILE A 149 -15.24 -14.34 -16.54
N ALA A 150 -15.61 -15.33 -17.35
CA ALA A 150 -17.00 -15.64 -17.65
C ALA A 150 -17.78 -16.06 -16.38
N ALA A 151 -17.20 -16.90 -15.54
CA ALA A 151 -17.80 -17.31 -14.27
C ALA A 151 -18.00 -16.12 -13.31
N ALA A 152 -16.99 -15.25 -13.18
CA ALA A 152 -17.10 -14.04 -12.38
C ALA A 152 -18.19 -13.09 -12.91
N ALA A 153 -18.25 -12.87 -14.23
CA ALA A 153 -19.28 -12.05 -14.86
C ALA A 153 -20.69 -12.63 -14.68
N TRP A 154 -20.83 -13.95 -14.76
CA TRP A 154 -22.10 -14.63 -14.52
C TRP A 154 -22.55 -14.51 -13.07
N LEU A 155 -21.65 -14.71 -12.10
CA LEU A 155 -21.95 -14.52 -10.68
C LEU A 155 -22.38 -13.08 -10.36
N LEU A 156 -21.66 -12.09 -10.89
CA LEU A 156 -22.00 -10.67 -10.71
C LEU A 156 -23.32 -10.27 -11.39
N SER A 157 -23.70 -10.95 -12.48
CA SER A 157 -24.96 -10.73 -13.19
C SER A 157 -26.15 -11.47 -12.55
N GLY A 158 -25.90 -12.60 -11.88
CA GLY A 158 -26.90 -13.40 -11.19
C GLY A 158 -27.58 -12.68 -10.02
N ASP A 159 -26.83 -11.83 -9.31
CA ASP A 159 -27.37 -11.05 -8.18
C ASP A 159 -28.32 -9.92 -8.63
N LYS A 160 -28.17 -9.40 -9.85
CA LYS A 160 -29.09 -8.37 -10.38
C LYS A 160 -30.49 -8.92 -10.65
N LYS A 161 -30.64 -10.21 -10.96
CA LYS A 161 -31.96 -10.83 -11.21
C LYS A 161 -32.80 -11.03 -9.94
N LYS A 162 -32.18 -11.13 -8.75
CA LYS A 162 -32.92 -11.33 -7.49
C LYS A 162 -33.54 -10.05 -6.91
N LYS A 163 -33.05 -8.86 -7.28
CA LYS A 163 -33.59 -7.57 -6.80
C LYS A 163 -34.73 -6.99 -7.64
N SER A 164 -35.10 -7.61 -8.76
CA SER A 164 -36.18 -7.16 -9.65
C SER A 164 -37.54 -7.80 -9.37
N PHE A 165 -37.63 -8.66 -8.35
CA PHE A 165 -38.83 -9.45 -8.03
C PHE A 165 -39.28 -9.31 -6.56
N SER A 166 -38.98 -8.15 -5.95
CA SER A 166 -39.49 -7.72 -4.65
C SER A 166 -40.05 -6.32 -4.74
#